data_AF-A0A5C0VGS9-F1
#
_entry.id   AF-A0A5C0VGS9-F1
#
_cell.length_a   1.000
_cell.length_b   1.000
_cell.length_c   1.000
_cell.angle_alpha   90.00
_cell.angle_beta   90.00
_cell.angle_gamma   90.00
#
_symmetry.space_group_name_H-M   'P 1'
#
loop_
_entity.id
_entity.type
_entity.pdbx_description
1 polymer ?
#
loop_
_entity_poly.entity_id
_entity_poly.type
_entity_poly.pdbx_seq_one_letter_code
_entity_poly.pdbx_strand_id
1 'polypeptide(L)' 'MAESNLVKDTLTHKIIGCCYEVHKELGPGFLEKIYARALILQFNKENLKFEYEKEFTVLFQ' A
#
# COMPACT_ATOMS: atom_id res chain seq x y z
N MET A 1 -24.23 -12.71 -20.05
CA MET A 1 -24.57 -11.48 -19.30
C MET A 1 -23.30 -11.05 -18.59
N ALA A 2 -22.58 -10.08 -19.16
CA ALA A 2 -21.36 -9.55 -18.57
C ALA A 2 -21.78 -8.60 -17.44
N GLU A 3 -21.79 -9.11 -16.21
CA GLU A 3 -22.08 -8.30 -15.03
C GLU A 3 -20.93 -7.33 -14.80
N SER A 4 -21.10 -6.12 -15.34
CA SER A 4 -20.72 -4.84 -14.74
C SER A 4 -19.67 -4.92 -13.60
N ASN A 5 -18.38 -4.84 -13.95
CA ASN A 5 -17.22 -4.68 -13.06
C ASN A 5 -17.19 -3.29 -12.35
N LEU A 6 -18.34 -2.84 -11.83
CA LEU A 6 -18.50 -1.60 -11.06
C LEU A 6 -18.59 -1.87 -9.54
N VAL A 7 -18.19 -3.06 -9.09
CA VAL A 7 -17.89 -3.27 -7.68
C VAL A 7 -16.61 -2.49 -7.40
N LYS A 8 -16.77 -1.27 -6.88
CA LYS A 8 -15.68 -0.46 -6.31
C LYS A 8 -14.76 -1.38 -5.52
N ASP A 9 -13.56 -1.61 -6.03
CA ASP A 9 -12.58 -2.47 -5.38
C ASP A 9 -12.28 -1.89 -3.99
N THR A 10 -12.89 -2.51 -2.98
CA THR A 10 -12.85 -2.03 -1.59
C THR A 10 -11.45 -2.16 -0.99
N LEU A 11 -10.68 -3.15 -1.45
CA LEU A 11 -9.31 -3.36 -1.03
C LEU A 11 -8.42 -2.27 -1.64
N THR A 12 -8.54 -2.01 -2.93
CA THR A 12 -7.80 -0.93 -3.60
C THR A 12 -8.07 0.42 -2.96
N HIS A 13 -9.35 0.76 -2.70
CA HIS A 13 -9.68 2.01 -2.00
C HIS A 13 -9.04 2.10 -0.61
N LYS A 14 -9.02 1.00 0.15
CA LYS A 14 -8.40 0.96 1.47
C LYS A 14 -6.88 1.15 1.40
N ILE A 15 -6.21 0.48 0.47
CA ILE A 15 -4.76 0.62 0.25
C ILE A 15 -4.42 2.07 -0.13
N ILE A 16 -5.15 2.63 -1.09
CA ILE A 16 -4.98 4.03 -1.52
C ILE A 16 -5.20 4.99 -0.33
N GLY A 17 -6.25 4.76 0.47
CA GLY A 17 -6.51 5.54 1.69
C GLY A 17 -5.36 5.50 2.68
N CYS A 18 -4.74 4.34 2.90
CA CYS A 18 -3.54 4.22 3.74
C CYS A 18 -2.37 5.07 3.21
N CYS A 19 -2.13 5.06 1.90
CA CYS A 19 -1.10 5.88 1.27
C CYS A 19 -1.39 7.38 1.44
N TYR A 20 -2.66 7.80 1.34
CA TYR A 20 -3.05 9.18 1.58
C TYR A 20 -2.80 9.61 3.03
N GLU A 21 -3.16 8.80 4.02
CA GLU A 21 -2.90 9.12 5.43
C GLU A 21 -1.40 9.24 5.71
N VAL A 22 -0.58 8.33 5.18
CA VAL A 22 0.88 8.41 5.30
C VAL A 22 1.43 9.68 4.66
N HIS A 23 0.99 10.03 3.45
CA HIS A 23 1.45 11.23 2.76
C HIS A 23 0.97 12.52 3.45
N LYS A 24 -0.24 12.53 4.01
CA LYS A 24 -0.78 13.66 4.76
C LYS A 24 0.04 13.96 6.02
N GLU A 25 0.50 12.91 6.71
CA GLU A 25 1.30 13.05 7.93
C GLU A 25 2.78 13.41 7.62
N LEU A 26 3.40 12.71 6.66
CA LEU A 26 4.83 12.86 6.40
C LEU A 26 5.16 13.96 5.36
N GLY A 27 4.27 14.23 4.42
CA GLY A 27 4.57 15.06 3.26
C GLY A 27 5.67 14.44 2.36
N PRO A 28 6.20 15.19 1.38
CA PRO A 28 7.31 14.76 0.53
C PRO A 28 8.69 14.98 1.17
N GLY A 29 9.73 14.30 0.65
CA GLY A 29 11.14 14.59 0.98
C GLY A 29 11.90 13.50 1.75
N PHE A 30 11.21 12.45 2.21
CA PHE A 30 11.85 11.33 2.90
C PHE A 30 12.34 10.22 1.96
N LEU A 31 13.23 9.38 2.47
CA LEU A 31 13.66 8.15 1.79
C LEU A 31 12.52 7.14 1.72
N GLU A 32 12.51 6.31 0.67
CA GLU A 32 11.51 5.26 0.44
C GLU A 32 11.26 4.40 1.70
N LYS A 33 12.33 3.93 2.38
CA LYS A 33 12.24 3.15 3.62
C LYS A 33 11.40 3.79 4.73
N ILE A 34 11.31 5.12 4.78
CA ILE A 34 10.51 5.83 5.79
C ILE A 34 9.03 5.71 5.45
N TYR A 35 8.65 5.89 4.17
CA TYR A 35 7.28 5.68 3.73
C TYR A 35 6.87 4.21 3.85
N ALA A 36 7.76 3.27 3.51
CA ALA A 36 7.48 1.85 3.64
C ALA A 36 7.18 1.47 5.11
N ARG A 37 7.99 1.95 6.07
CA ARG A 37 7.73 1.76 7.51
C ARG A 37 6.44 2.42 7.98
N ALA A 38 6.12 3.62 7.48
CA ALA A 38 4.86 4.28 7.81
C ALA A 38 3.64 3.50 7.27
N LEU A 39 3.74 2.95 6.06
CA LEU A 39 2.71 2.09 5.47
C LEU A 39 2.52 0.79 6.23
N ILE A 40 3.59 0.15 6.71
CA ILE A 40 3.49 -1.02 7.61
C ILE A 40 2.62 -0.68 8.83
N LEU A 41 2.88 0.46 9.49
CA LEU A 41 2.09 0.90 10.63
C LEU A 41 0.62 1.16 10.25
N GLN A 42 0.37 1.78 9.10
CA GLN A 42 -0.98 2.08 8.63
C GLN A 42 -1.75 0.81 8.24
N PHE A 43 -1.11 -0.13 7.55
CA PHE A 43 -1.70 -1.41 7.20
C PHE A 43 -2.02 -2.27 8.42
N ASN A 44 -1.16 -2.25 9.45
CA ASN A 44 -1.45 -2.89 10.73
C ASN A 44 -2.68 -2.28 11.42
N LYS A 45 -2.82 -0.95 11.43
CA LYS A 45 -4.01 -0.26 11.98
C LYS A 45 -5.30 -0.66 11.24
N GLU A 46 -5.21 -0.80 9.92
CA GLU A 46 -6.32 -1.21 9.06
C GLU A 46 -6.57 -2.73 9.01
N ASN A 47 -5.79 -3.51 9.78
CA ASN A 47 -5.82 -4.97 9.83
C ASN A 47 -5.68 -5.62 8.43
N LEU A 48 -4.86 -5.01 7.57
CA LEU A 48 -4.53 -5.55 6.26
C LEU A 48 -3.48 -6.65 6.38
N LYS A 49 -3.62 -7.70 5.56
CA LYS A 49 -2.59 -8.73 5.40
C LYS A 49 -1.60 -8.26 4.34
N PHE A 50 -0.31 -8.22 4.69
CA PHE A 50 0.76 -7.83 3.77
C PHE A 50 2.07 -8.56 4.11
N GLU A 51 2.99 -8.56 3.15
CA GLU A 51 4.38 -8.96 3.33
C GLU A 51 5.25 -7.71 3.10
N TYR A 52 6.24 -7.49 3.95
CA TYR A 52 7.22 -6.41 3.79
C TYR A 52 8.56 -6.98 3.35
N GLU A 53 9.23 -6.31 2.41
CA GLU A 53 10.51 -6.77 1.84
C GLU A 53 10.47 -8.24 1.39
N LYS A 54 9.38 -8.62 0.71
CA LYS A 54 9.24 -9.97 0.15
C LYS A 54 10.40 -10.27 -0.79
N GLU A 55 11.16 -11.32 -0.48
CA GLU A 55 12.25 -11.77 -1.32
C GLU A 55 11.74 -12.17 -2.71
N PHE A 56 12.48 -11.80 -3.75
CA PHE A 56 12.20 -12.19 -5.13
C PHE A 56 13.51 -12.42 -5.88
N THR A 57 13.46 -13.31 -6.88
CA THR A 57 14.61 -13.61 -7.72
C THR A 57 14.90 -12.44 -8.65
N VAL A 58 16.10 -11.88 -8.54
CA VAL A 58 16.59 -10.86 -9.48
C VAL A 58 17.27 -11.57 -10.65
N LEU A 59 16.74 -11.33 -11.86
CA LEU A 59 17.40 -11.69 -13.12
C LEU A 59 17.98 -10.40 -13.71
N PHE A 60 19.29 -10.38 -13.95
CA PHE A 60 20.00 -9.26 -14.57
C PHE A 60 20.79 -9.76 -15.77
N GLN A 61 20.88 -8.95 -16.83
CA GLN A 61 21.60 -9.26 -18.07
C GLN A 61 22.97 -8.58 -18.09
#